data_AF-A0A5E4L1I1-F1
#
_entry.id   AF-A0A5E4L1I1-F1
#
_cell.length_a   1.000
_cell.length_b   1.000
_cell.length_c   1.000
_cell.angle_alpha   90.00
_cell.angle_beta   90.00
_cell.angle_gamma   90.00
#
_symmetry.space_group_name_H-M   'P 1'
#
loop_
_entity.id
_entity.type
_entity.pdbx_description
1 polymer ?
#
loop_
_entity_poly.entity_id
_entity_poly.type
_entity_poly.pdbx_seq_one_letter_code
_entity_poly.pdbx_strand_id
1 'polypeptide(L)'
;MLKGVTLQYIIVTSIVLSLVISGCVSAPPPQTPTATPTPPPIPTTPAPTTVTPTPSPATTSAPVATPSVPPTIRVTAYPASVNGDTNFTVRWEVSGGTPGDIGNTGIIWGFKSGGANISDYLRTSIIQQGKTTATFNAELKAPAGGTVYFRAHAIVDGVDIYSPEYQITIIATTGGGY
;
A
#
# COMPACT_ATOMS: atom_id res chain seq x y z
N MET A 1 6.52 -54.72 9.66
CA MET A 1 6.37 -54.16 11.03
C MET A 1 6.00 -52.69 10.90
N LEU A 2 4.71 -52.38 11.04
CA LEU A 2 4.15 -51.02 11.01
C LEU A 2 4.25 -50.39 12.41
N LYS A 3 4.99 -49.29 12.55
CA LYS A 3 4.90 -48.28 13.63
C LYS A 3 5.54 -46.99 13.06
N GLY A 4 4.93 -45.81 13.05
CA GLY A 4 3.63 -45.37 13.51
C GLY A 4 3.23 -44.10 12.75
N VAL A 5 1.94 -43.98 12.48
CA VAL A 5 1.29 -42.82 11.87
C VAL A 5 0.79 -41.91 12.99
N THR A 6 0.63 -40.64 12.65
CA THR A 6 -0.42 -39.69 13.10
C THR A 6 -0.03 -38.55 14.06
N LEU A 7 -0.29 -37.33 13.54
CA LEU A 7 -1.01 -36.22 14.20
C LEU A 7 -0.27 -35.31 15.19
N GLN A 8 0.21 -34.17 14.69
CA GLN A 8 0.21 -32.91 15.44
C GLN A 8 -0.29 -31.76 14.54
N TYR A 9 -1.59 -31.84 14.24
CA TYR A 9 -2.44 -30.68 13.99
C TYR A 9 -3.17 -30.40 15.32
N ILE A 10 -3.52 -29.15 15.61
CA ILE A 10 -4.22 -28.64 16.82
C ILE A 10 -3.27 -28.14 17.93
N ILE A 11 -2.89 -26.85 17.89
CA ILE A 11 -3.16 -25.86 18.97
C ILE A 11 -3.18 -24.44 18.34
N VAL A 12 -4.22 -24.11 17.57
CA VAL A 12 -4.62 -22.70 17.35
C VAL A 12 -6.14 -22.62 17.44
N THR A 13 -6.66 -22.84 18.66
CA THR A 13 -8.04 -22.52 19.00
C THR A 13 -8.05 -21.89 20.39
N SER A 14 -7.93 -20.57 20.43
CA SER A 14 -8.34 -19.75 21.56
C SER A 14 -9.04 -18.51 21.03
N ILE A 15 -10.28 -18.74 20.58
CA ILE A 15 -11.49 -17.99 20.92
C ILE A 15 -11.28 -16.48 21.09
N VAL A 16 -11.39 -15.74 19.98
CA VAL A 16 -11.88 -14.35 20.01
C VAL A 16 -13.33 -14.40 19.55
N LEU A 17 -14.19 -14.83 20.46
CA LEU A 17 -15.64 -14.73 20.33
C LEU A 17 -16.14 -13.91 21.52
N SER A 18 -16.31 -12.60 21.32
CA SER A 18 -17.12 -11.75 22.19
C SER A 18 -17.55 -10.53 21.40
N LEU A 19 -18.53 -10.75 20.51
CA LEU A 19 -19.32 -9.68 19.93
C LEU A 19 -20.76 -9.81 20.43
N VAL A 20 -21.17 -8.77 21.14
CA VAL A 20 -22.48 -8.11 21.26
C VAL A 20 -23.67 -8.68 22.07
N ILE A 21 -24.29 -7.70 22.75
CA ILE A 21 -25.68 -7.51 23.18
C ILE A 21 -26.10 -8.12 24.51
N SER A 22 -26.01 -7.33 25.58
CA SER A 22 -27.06 -7.32 26.62
C SER A 22 -27.02 -6.03 27.42
N GLY A 23 -28.14 -5.28 27.40
CA GLY A 23 -28.31 -4.08 28.21
C GLY A 23 -29.32 -3.09 27.65
N CYS A 24 -30.59 -3.49 27.52
CA CYS A 24 -31.70 -2.53 27.43
C CYS A 24 -32.11 -2.14 28.86
N VAL A 25 -31.90 -0.88 29.26
CA VAL A 25 -32.72 -0.20 30.28
C VAL A 25 -32.96 1.23 29.76
N SER A 26 -34.22 1.52 29.44
CA SER A 26 -34.69 2.88 29.17
C SER A 26 -34.66 3.70 30.45
N ALA A 27 -33.97 4.85 30.42
CA ALA A 27 -34.15 5.90 31.41
C ALA A 27 -35.20 6.91 30.90
N PRO A 28 -36.10 7.42 31.77
CA PRO A 28 -37.04 8.47 31.40
C PRO A 28 -36.31 9.78 31.08
N PRO A 29 -36.85 10.62 30.17
CA PRO A 29 -36.20 11.85 29.75
C PRO A 29 -36.12 12.84 30.93
N PRO A 30 -34.95 13.46 31.18
CA PRO A 30 -34.87 14.62 32.06
C PRO A 30 -35.64 15.78 31.42
N GLN A 31 -36.72 16.22 32.05
CA GLN A 31 -37.33 17.51 31.76
C GLN A 31 -36.63 18.60 32.58
N THR A 32 -36.75 19.85 32.10
CA THR A 32 -36.53 21.16 32.78
C THR A 32 -35.24 21.88 32.35
N PRO A 33 -35.19 23.24 32.26
CA PRO A 33 -36.24 24.27 32.33
C PRO A 33 -36.47 25.03 31.02
N THR A 34 -37.70 25.49 30.82
CA THR A 34 -38.06 26.54 29.85
C THR A 34 -37.28 27.81 30.15
N ALA A 35 -36.49 28.29 29.18
CA ALA A 35 -35.83 29.59 29.29
C ALA A 35 -36.86 30.72 29.25
N THR A 36 -36.83 31.59 30.26
CA THR A 36 -37.56 32.86 30.30
C THR A 36 -37.19 33.72 29.08
N PRO A 37 -38.15 34.32 28.35
CA PRO A 37 -37.82 35.21 27.25
C PRO A 37 -37.09 36.46 27.78
N THR A 38 -35.88 36.68 27.26
CA THR A 38 -35.09 37.90 27.48
C THR A 38 -35.82 39.09 26.85
N PRO A 39 -35.91 40.25 27.53
CA PRO A 39 -36.48 41.46 26.92
C PRO A 39 -35.66 41.91 25.70
N PRO A 40 -36.30 42.54 24.70
CA PRO A 40 -35.61 43.04 23.52
C PRO A 40 -34.57 44.11 23.87
N PRO A 41 -33.41 44.15 23.17
CA PRO A 41 -32.38 45.14 23.42
C PRO A 41 -32.87 46.56 23.12
N ILE A 42 -32.52 47.49 24.01
CA ILE A 42 -32.68 48.93 23.78
C ILE A 42 -31.83 49.35 22.55
N PRO A 43 -32.38 50.11 21.58
CA PRO A 43 -31.60 50.62 20.48
C PRO A 43 -30.57 51.63 21.01
N THR A 44 -29.29 51.31 20.83
CA THR A 44 -28.17 52.21 21.15
C THR A 44 -27.73 52.88 19.86
N THR A 45 -27.73 54.21 19.85
CA THR A 45 -27.29 55.05 18.72
C THR A 45 -25.85 54.70 18.31
N PRO A 46 -25.55 54.39 17.04
CA PRO A 46 -24.18 54.09 16.61
C PRO A 46 -23.30 55.35 16.59
N ALA A 47 -22.11 55.22 17.15
CA ALA A 47 -21.02 56.19 17.03
C ALA A 47 -20.43 56.17 15.60
N PRO A 48 -19.95 57.32 15.07
CA PRO A 48 -19.38 57.38 13.72
C PRO A 48 -18.09 56.55 13.64
N THR A 49 -18.03 55.64 12.67
CA THR A 49 -16.88 54.76 12.41
C THR A 49 -15.90 55.46 11.47
N THR A 50 -14.66 55.63 11.91
CA THR A 50 -13.53 56.07 11.08
C THR A 50 -13.19 54.95 10.08
N VAL A 51 -13.24 55.25 8.79
CA VAL A 51 -12.88 54.30 7.72
C VAL A 51 -11.36 54.19 7.58
N THR A 52 -10.82 53.04 7.98
CA THR A 52 -9.44 52.63 7.65
C THR A 52 -9.39 52.24 6.17
N PRO A 53 -8.41 52.70 5.36
CA PRO A 53 -8.30 52.28 3.97
C PRO A 53 -7.96 50.79 3.87
N THR A 54 -8.80 50.04 3.15
CA THR A 54 -8.61 48.62 2.82
C THR A 54 -7.33 48.43 1.99
N PRO A 55 -6.38 47.54 2.36
CA PRO A 55 -5.25 47.21 1.52
C PRO A 55 -5.71 46.48 0.25
N SER A 56 -5.17 46.92 -0.89
CA SER A 56 -5.40 46.32 -2.22
C SER A 56 -5.01 44.83 -2.22
N PRO A 57 -5.82 43.93 -2.80
CA PRO A 57 -5.48 42.51 -2.87
C PRO A 57 -4.24 42.31 -3.74
N ALA A 58 -3.22 41.67 -3.18
CA ALA A 58 -2.08 41.17 -3.95
C ALA A 58 -2.58 40.10 -4.94
N THR A 59 -2.32 40.29 -6.23
CA THR A 59 -2.51 39.25 -7.24
C THR A 59 -1.46 38.16 -7.01
N THR A 60 -1.86 37.11 -6.27
CA THR A 60 -1.08 35.87 -6.14
C THR A 60 -1.01 35.20 -7.51
N SER A 61 0.11 35.35 -8.20
CA SER A 61 0.44 34.60 -9.40
C SER A 61 0.39 33.11 -9.08
N ALA A 62 -0.51 32.36 -9.72
CA ALA A 62 -0.58 30.91 -9.58
C ALA A 62 0.75 30.28 -10.04
N PRO A 63 1.27 29.26 -9.35
CA PRO A 63 2.49 28.59 -9.77
C PRO A 63 2.29 27.95 -11.14
N VAL A 64 3.27 28.17 -12.04
CA VAL A 64 3.33 27.51 -13.34
C VAL A 64 3.54 26.02 -13.11
N ALA A 65 2.64 25.18 -13.60
CA ALA A 65 2.80 23.73 -13.53
C ALA A 65 3.96 23.29 -14.44
N THR A 66 4.99 22.66 -13.86
CA THR A 66 6.06 22.02 -14.62
C THR A 66 5.50 20.80 -15.37
N PRO A 67 5.81 20.61 -16.66
CA PRO A 67 5.39 19.40 -17.38
C PRO A 67 6.04 18.17 -16.73
N SER A 68 5.21 17.22 -16.26
CA SER A 68 5.69 15.98 -15.64
C SER A 68 5.68 14.83 -16.65
N VAL A 69 6.80 14.11 -16.75
CA VAL A 69 6.90 12.86 -17.53
C VAL A 69 6.17 11.74 -16.76
N PRO A 70 5.29 10.94 -17.39
CA PRO A 70 4.61 9.85 -16.67
C PRO A 70 5.62 8.86 -16.09
N PRO A 71 5.37 8.30 -14.88
CA PRO A 71 6.29 7.36 -14.27
C PRO A 71 6.30 6.02 -15.02
N THR A 72 7.46 5.38 -15.08
CA THR A 72 7.64 4.08 -15.72
C THR A 72 8.53 3.16 -14.89
N ILE A 73 8.39 1.85 -15.09
CA ILE A 73 9.16 0.83 -14.39
C ILE A 73 9.67 -0.23 -15.37
N ARG A 74 10.94 -0.64 -15.19
CA ARG A 74 11.59 -1.62 -16.06
C ARG A 74 12.42 -2.60 -15.27
N VAL A 75 12.20 -3.91 -15.46
CA VAL A 75 13.11 -4.94 -14.96
C VAL A 75 14.39 -4.91 -15.81
N THR A 76 15.53 -4.79 -15.15
CA THR A 76 16.84 -4.60 -15.80
C THR A 76 17.70 -5.86 -15.76
N ALA A 77 17.53 -6.73 -14.75
CA ALA A 77 18.21 -8.01 -14.69
C ALA A 77 17.46 -9.04 -13.83
N TYR A 78 17.46 -10.29 -14.28
CA TYR A 78 17.02 -11.46 -13.55
C TYR A 78 17.59 -12.73 -14.21
N PRO A 79 17.77 -13.84 -13.48
CA PRO A 79 18.21 -15.10 -14.09
C PRO A 79 17.05 -15.78 -14.83
N ALA A 80 17.34 -16.42 -15.96
CA ALA A 80 16.33 -17.24 -16.66
C ALA A 80 15.96 -18.52 -15.89
N SER A 81 16.93 -19.07 -15.15
CA SER A 81 16.73 -20.27 -14.32
C SER A 81 17.60 -20.24 -13.07
N VAL A 82 17.13 -20.85 -11.99
CA VAL A 82 17.85 -20.97 -10.71
C VAL A 82 17.62 -22.34 -10.09
N ASN A 83 18.56 -22.81 -9.27
CA ASN A 83 18.37 -24.04 -8.53
C ASN A 83 17.34 -23.84 -7.41
N GLY A 84 16.53 -24.87 -7.17
CA GLY A 84 15.57 -24.88 -6.09
C GLY A 84 16.24 -24.65 -4.75
N ASP A 85 15.52 -24.00 -3.84
CA ASP A 85 16.01 -23.67 -2.50
C ASP A 85 17.29 -22.81 -2.48
N THR A 86 17.62 -22.11 -3.56
CA THR A 86 18.70 -21.11 -3.59
C THR A 86 18.15 -19.68 -3.64
N ASN A 87 18.98 -18.70 -3.34
CA ASN A 87 18.59 -17.30 -3.48
C ASN A 87 18.96 -16.77 -4.86
N PHE A 88 18.18 -15.82 -5.36
CA PHE A 88 18.47 -15.12 -6.61
C PHE A 88 18.06 -13.66 -6.55
N THR A 89 18.67 -12.85 -7.41
CA THR A 89 18.44 -11.39 -7.42
C THR A 89 17.66 -10.97 -8.65
N VAL A 90 16.68 -10.09 -8.44
CA VAL A 90 16.00 -9.32 -9.49
C VAL A 90 16.37 -7.86 -9.32
N ARG A 91 16.66 -7.17 -10.43
CA ARG A 91 16.97 -5.74 -10.49
C ARG A 91 15.97 -5.02 -11.38
N TRP A 92 15.58 -3.81 -10.98
CA TRP A 92 14.66 -2.98 -11.76
C TRP A 92 14.97 -1.49 -11.57
N GLU A 93 14.46 -0.67 -12.48
CA GLU A 93 14.58 0.79 -12.47
C GLU A 93 13.18 1.41 -12.48
N VAL A 94 13.03 2.51 -11.73
CA VAL A 94 11.83 3.37 -11.72
C VAL A 94 12.24 4.78 -12.15
N SER A 95 11.54 5.34 -13.13
CA SER A 95 11.85 6.65 -13.75
C SER A 95 10.58 7.47 -14.02
N GLY A 96 10.70 8.72 -14.47
CA GLY A 96 9.58 9.67 -14.70
C GLY A 96 9.20 10.47 -13.44
N GLY A 97 8.05 11.16 -13.39
CA GLY A 97 7.52 11.88 -12.21
C GLY A 97 8.13 13.26 -11.89
N THR A 98 9.34 13.55 -12.38
CA THR A 98 10.04 14.86 -12.32
C THR A 98 10.08 15.62 -10.98
N PRO A 99 11.08 15.34 -10.13
CA PRO A 99 11.37 14.02 -9.57
C PRO A 99 10.15 13.52 -8.80
N GLY A 100 9.74 12.28 -9.08
CA GLY A 100 8.60 11.66 -8.41
C GLY A 100 9.02 10.97 -7.11
N ASP A 101 8.12 10.99 -6.13
CA ASP A 101 8.23 10.25 -4.88
C ASP A 101 7.84 8.79 -5.08
N ILE A 102 8.80 7.88 -4.91
CA ILE A 102 8.56 6.44 -4.93
C ILE A 102 8.18 6.01 -3.51
N GLY A 103 6.87 5.96 -3.24
CA GLY A 103 6.34 5.59 -1.92
C GLY A 103 6.35 4.08 -1.64
N ASN A 104 6.39 3.27 -2.70
CA ASN A 104 6.47 1.81 -2.61
C ASN A 104 7.09 1.29 -3.90
N THR A 105 8.07 0.39 -3.81
CA THR A 105 8.47 -0.45 -4.93
C THR A 105 8.98 -1.81 -4.47
N GLY A 106 8.72 -2.85 -5.26
CA GLY A 106 9.13 -4.22 -4.97
C GLY A 106 8.82 -5.18 -6.10
N ILE A 107 9.12 -6.46 -5.87
CA ILE A 107 8.76 -7.55 -6.77
C ILE A 107 7.55 -8.28 -6.20
N ILE A 108 6.48 -8.33 -6.98
CA ILE A 108 5.33 -9.22 -6.74
C ILE A 108 5.52 -10.50 -7.55
N TRP A 109 5.21 -11.66 -6.96
CA TRP A 109 5.42 -12.94 -7.61
C TRP A 109 4.47 -14.06 -7.13
N GLY A 110 4.38 -15.12 -7.94
CA GLY A 110 3.52 -16.27 -7.70
C GLY A 110 3.92 -17.49 -8.54
N PHE A 111 3.16 -18.58 -8.38
CA PHE A 111 3.38 -19.84 -9.12
C PHE A 111 2.45 -20.01 -10.33
N LYS A 112 1.59 -19.02 -10.57
CA LYS A 112 0.70 -18.95 -11.72
C LYS A 112 1.01 -17.67 -12.49
N SER A 113 0.94 -17.72 -13.80
CA SER A 113 0.89 -16.50 -14.61
C SER A 113 -0.41 -15.78 -14.24
N GLY A 114 -0.28 -14.53 -13.83
CA GLY A 114 -1.42 -13.69 -13.47
C GLY A 114 -2.00 -12.94 -14.66
N GLY A 115 -1.27 -12.86 -15.78
CA GLY A 115 -1.64 -11.98 -16.88
C GLY A 115 -1.84 -10.55 -16.37
N ALA A 116 -3.05 -10.01 -16.50
CA ALA A 116 -3.42 -8.69 -15.97
C ALA A 116 -3.93 -8.70 -14.51
N ASN A 117 -4.18 -9.87 -13.92
CA ASN A 117 -4.74 -10.01 -12.57
C ASN A 117 -3.63 -9.99 -11.53
N ILE A 118 -3.46 -8.87 -10.84
CA ILE A 118 -2.40 -8.69 -9.82
C ILE A 118 -2.59 -9.62 -8.61
N SER A 119 -3.82 -10.03 -8.29
CA SER A 119 -4.13 -10.92 -7.16
C SER A 119 -3.54 -12.33 -7.28
N ASP A 120 -3.10 -12.75 -8.47
CA ASP A 120 -2.44 -14.06 -8.66
C ASP A 120 -0.99 -14.07 -8.14
N TYR A 121 -0.40 -12.89 -7.91
CA TYR A 121 0.92 -12.72 -7.31
C TYR A 121 0.79 -12.56 -5.78
N LEU A 122 0.62 -13.68 -5.09
CA LEU A 122 0.35 -13.71 -3.64
C LEU A 122 1.57 -13.39 -2.76
N ARG A 123 2.74 -13.16 -3.34
CA ARG A 123 4.00 -12.93 -2.61
C ARG A 123 4.66 -11.65 -3.07
N THR A 124 5.35 -11.00 -2.15
CA THR A 124 6.03 -9.72 -2.36
C THR A 124 7.43 -9.76 -1.75
N SER A 125 8.38 -9.10 -2.39
CA SER A 125 9.71 -8.85 -1.83
C SER A 125 9.64 -7.87 -0.66
N ILE A 126 10.79 -7.58 -0.04
CA ILE A 126 10.90 -6.40 0.82
C ILE A 126 10.58 -5.16 -0.01
N ILE A 127 9.75 -4.27 0.54
CA ILE A 127 9.38 -3.00 -0.08
C ILE A 127 10.49 -1.97 0.14
N GLN A 128 10.77 -1.21 -0.91
CA GLN A 128 11.74 -0.12 -0.93
C GLN A 128 11.06 1.20 -1.31
N GLN A 129 11.74 2.31 -1.05
CA GLN A 129 11.28 3.67 -1.32
C GLN A 129 12.42 4.51 -1.90
N GLY A 130 12.11 5.65 -2.52
CA GLY A 130 13.12 6.54 -3.08
C GLY A 130 12.55 7.70 -3.89
N LYS A 131 13.38 8.25 -4.77
CA LYS A 131 13.02 9.30 -5.74
C LYS A 131 13.38 8.81 -7.14
N THR A 132 12.58 9.13 -8.14
CA THR A 132 12.94 8.84 -9.54
C THR A 132 14.02 9.82 -10.03
N THR A 133 14.97 9.41 -10.87
CA THR A 133 15.19 8.03 -11.38
C THR A 133 16.06 7.22 -10.41
N ALA A 134 15.66 5.98 -10.11
CA ALA A 134 16.40 5.10 -9.19
C ALA A 134 16.38 3.64 -9.64
N THR A 135 17.43 2.90 -9.27
CA THR A 135 17.57 1.45 -9.47
C THR A 135 17.46 0.72 -8.13
N PHE A 136 16.75 -0.39 -8.12
CA PHE A 136 16.50 -1.22 -6.95
C PHE A 136 16.85 -2.67 -7.22
N ASN A 137 16.96 -3.46 -6.15
CA ASN A 137 17.16 -4.89 -6.25
C ASN A 137 16.50 -5.62 -5.08
N ALA A 138 16.12 -6.88 -5.30
CA ALA A 138 15.59 -7.76 -4.26
C ALA A 138 16.21 -9.15 -4.41
N GLU A 139 16.59 -9.73 -3.28
CA GLU A 139 16.95 -11.14 -3.17
C GLU A 139 15.71 -11.94 -2.80
N LEU A 140 15.43 -12.99 -3.56
CA LEU A 140 14.28 -13.87 -3.40
C LEU A 140 14.73 -15.31 -3.21
N LYS A 141 14.02 -16.05 -2.37
CA LYS A 141 14.24 -17.49 -2.18
C LYS A 141 13.48 -18.26 -3.25
N ALA A 142 14.19 -19.03 -4.07
CA ALA A 142 13.58 -19.97 -4.99
C ALA A 142 12.83 -21.06 -4.23
N PRO A 143 11.62 -21.48 -4.69
CA PRO A 143 10.97 -22.69 -4.19
C PRO A 143 11.80 -23.93 -4.53
N ALA A 144 11.38 -25.12 -4.09
CA ALA A 144 12.08 -26.36 -4.38
C ALA A 144 12.14 -26.70 -5.90
N GLY A 145 11.20 -26.20 -6.71
CA GLY A 145 11.13 -26.44 -8.16
C GLY A 145 9.92 -25.76 -8.82
N GLY A 146 9.82 -25.88 -10.14
CA GLY A 146 8.69 -25.39 -10.93
C GLY A 146 8.97 -24.08 -11.68
N THR A 147 7.97 -23.21 -11.78
CA THR A 147 8.10 -21.91 -12.45
C THR A 147 7.58 -20.81 -11.53
N VAL A 148 8.32 -19.71 -11.45
CA VAL A 148 7.90 -18.48 -10.77
C VAL A 148 7.57 -17.43 -11.82
N TYR A 149 6.45 -16.75 -11.65
CA TYR A 149 6.03 -15.60 -12.44
C TYR A 149 6.10 -14.35 -11.57
N PHE A 150 6.61 -13.24 -12.12
CA PHE A 150 6.79 -12.02 -11.34
C PHE A 150 6.64 -10.74 -12.17
N ARG A 151 6.38 -9.64 -11.46
CA ARG A 151 6.40 -8.27 -11.98
C ARG A 151 7.11 -7.36 -10.98
N ALA A 152 7.77 -6.32 -11.47
CA ALA A 152 8.13 -5.20 -10.63
C ALA A 152 6.91 -4.27 -10.50
N HIS A 153 6.69 -3.79 -9.29
CA HIS A 153 5.61 -2.88 -8.89
C HIS A 153 6.22 -1.60 -8.31
N ALA A 154 5.62 -0.45 -8.61
CA ALA A 154 5.92 0.80 -7.92
C ALA A 154 4.70 1.72 -7.82
N ILE A 155 4.68 2.54 -6.78
CA ILE A 155 3.77 3.66 -6.62
C ILE A 155 4.61 4.94 -6.65
N VAL A 156 4.46 5.75 -7.68
CA VAL A 156 5.18 7.02 -7.88
C VAL A 156 4.18 8.18 -7.85
N ASP A 157 4.31 9.08 -6.89
CA ASP A 157 3.35 10.19 -6.68
C ASP A 157 1.88 9.72 -6.59
N GLY A 158 1.66 8.54 -6.03
CA GLY A 158 0.34 7.91 -5.94
C GLY A 158 -0.11 7.16 -7.20
N VAL A 159 0.65 7.21 -8.29
CA VAL A 159 0.38 6.45 -9.52
C VAL A 159 0.96 5.05 -9.41
N ASP A 160 0.08 4.05 -9.51
CA ASP A 160 0.44 2.63 -9.50
C ASP A 160 0.91 2.18 -10.89
N ILE A 161 2.12 1.62 -10.98
CA ILE A 161 2.73 1.15 -12.22
C ILE A 161 3.35 -0.24 -12.06
N TYR A 162 3.27 -1.04 -13.13
CA TYR A 162 3.77 -2.41 -13.18
C TYR A 162 4.65 -2.62 -14.41
N SER A 163 5.68 -3.46 -14.28
CA SER A 163 6.42 -3.97 -15.43
C SER A 163 5.57 -5.00 -16.19
N PRO A 164 5.99 -5.42 -17.40
CA PRO A 164 5.55 -6.69 -17.99
C PRO A 164 5.76 -7.86 -17.01
N GLU A 165 5.06 -8.99 -17.26
CA GLU A 165 5.29 -10.24 -16.54
C GLU A 165 6.57 -10.92 -17.06
N TYR A 166 7.32 -11.49 -16.14
CA TYR A 166 8.50 -12.30 -16.39
C TYR A 166 8.37 -13.65 -15.71
N GLN A 167 9.13 -14.63 -16.18
CA GLN A 167 9.16 -15.97 -15.60
C GLN A 167 10.60 -16.45 -15.36
N ILE A 168 10.76 -17.28 -14.33
CA ILE A 168 12.01 -17.95 -13.99
C ILE A 168 11.73 -19.44 -13.81
N THR A 169 12.52 -20.28 -14.47
CA THR A 169 12.47 -21.73 -14.27
C THR A 169 13.26 -22.11 -13.02
N ILE A 170 12.64 -22.86 -12.13
CA ILE A 170 13.26 -23.34 -10.90
C ILE A 170 13.59 -24.83 -11.07
N ILE A 171 14.89 -25.13 -11.11
CA ILE A 171 15.42 -26.48 -11.30
C ILE A 171 15.23 -27.23 -9.99
N ALA A 172 14.53 -28.37 -10.02
CA ALA A 172 14.23 -29.13 -8.82
C ALA A 172 15.51 -29.54 -8.07
N THR A 173 15.54 -29.35 -6.75
CA THR A 173 16.53 -29.99 -5.89
C THR A 173 16.37 -31.50 -6.02
N THR A 174 17.33 -32.16 -6.67
CA THR A 174 17.32 -33.63 -6.75
C THR A 174 17.64 -34.14 -5.35
N GLY A 175 16.59 -34.45 -4.59
CA GLY A 175 16.74 -35.07 -3.28
C GLY A 175 17.56 -36.34 -3.45
N GLY A 176 18.79 -36.34 -2.92
CA GLY A 176 19.61 -37.54 -2.84
C GLY A 176 18.89 -38.55 -1.98
N GLY A 177 18.17 -39.48 -2.61
CA GLY A 177 17.65 -40.65 -1.94
C GLY A 177 18.82 -41.50 -1.47
N TYR A 178 19.01 -41.55 -0.17
CA TYR A 178 19.76 -42.59 0.52
C TYR A 178 18.80 -43.32 1.45
#